data_AF-Q95P72-F1
#
_entry.id   AF-Q95P72-F1
#
_cell.length_a   1.000
_cell.length_b   1.000
_cell.length_c   1.000
_cell.angle_alpha   90.00
_cell.angle_beta   90.00
_cell.angle_gamma   90.00
#
_symmetry.space_group_name_H-M   'P 1'
#
loop_
_entity.id
_entity.type
_entity.pdbx_description
1 polymer ?
#
loop_
_entity_poly.entity_id
_entity_poly.type
_entity_poly.pdbx_seq_one_letter_code
_entity_poly.pdbx_strand_id
1 'polypeptide(L)' 'GIFDRELFKKLDRVCDDCYNLYRKPYVAIDCRKDCFGTKTFGHCVEDLLLDQTHYKEIRDHIALF' A
#
# COMPACT_ATOMS: atom_id res chain seq x y z
N GLY A 1 -16.10 8.08 4.33
CA GLY A 1 -15.86 9.53 4.46
C GLY A 1 -14.90 9.99 3.38
N ILE A 2 -14.72 11.31 3.20
CA ILE A 2 -13.74 11.86 2.25
C ILE A 2 -12.30 11.54 2.70
N PHE A 3 -12.07 11.45 4.02
CA PHE A 3 -10.78 11.12 4.63
C PHE A 3 -10.26 9.74 4.20
N ASP A 4 -11.12 8.71 4.21
CA ASP A 4 -10.76 7.34 3.83
C ASP A 4 -10.29 7.27 2.37
N ARG A 5 -10.86 8.11 1.50
CA ARG A 5 -10.54 8.13 0.07
C ARG A 5 -9.15 8.70 -0.22
N GLU A 6 -8.73 9.71 0.54
CA GLU A 6 -7.36 10.25 0.43
C GLU A 6 -6.31 9.31 1.02
N LEU A 7 -6.63 8.66 2.15
CA LEU A 7 -5.77 7.63 2.73
C LEU A 7 -5.61 6.43 1.80
N PHE A 8 -6.70 5.97 1.18
CA PHE A 8 -6.66 4.89 0.21
C PHE A 8 -5.76 5.23 -0.99
N LYS A 9 -5.89 6.45 -1.55
CA LYS A 9 -5.02 6.90 -2.65
C LYS A 9 -3.54 6.90 -2.28
N LYS A 10 -3.19 7.19 -1.02
CA LYS A 10 -1.78 7.12 -0.57
C LYS A 10 -1.26 5.69 -0.61
N LEU A 11 -2.04 4.72 -0.10
CA LEU A 11 -1.68 3.31 -0.16
C LEU A 11 -1.62 2.79 -1.61
N ASP A 12 -2.55 3.24 -2.45
CA ASP A 12 -2.63 2.86 -3.86
C ASP A 12 -1.38 3.30 -4.66
N ARG A 13 -0.88 4.51 -4.39
CA ARG A 13 0.37 5.02 -4.98
C ARG A 13 1.59 4.16 -4.62
N VAL A 14 1.68 3.66 -3.39
CA VAL A 14 2.76 2.74 -2.98
C VAL A 14 2.78 1.51 -3.89
N CYS A 15 1.61 0.95 -4.20
CA CYS A 15 1.50 -0.21 -5.09
C CYS A 15 1.88 0.11 -6.54
N ASP A 16 1.54 1.31 -7.04
CA ASP A 16 1.94 1.76 -8.38
C ASP A 16 3.46 2.02 -8.48
N ASP A 17 4.05 2.69 -7.49
CA ASP A 17 5.49 2.95 -7.44
C ASP A 17 6.28 1.64 -7.31
N CYS A 18 5.78 0.70 -6.50
CA CYS A 18 6.37 -0.63 -6.37
C CYS A 18 6.25 -1.45 -7.67
N TYR A 19 5.12 -1.34 -8.38
CA TYR A 19 4.99 -1.91 -9.72
C TYR A 19 6.03 -1.32 -10.69
N ASN A 20 6.26 0.00 -10.64
CA ASN A 20 7.26 0.66 -11.49
C ASN A 20 8.69 0.19 -11.17
N LEU A 21 8.98 -0.09 -9.90
CA LEU A 21 10.26 -0.63 -9.44
C LEU A 21 10.49 -2.06 -9.96
N TYR A 22 9.52 -2.95 -9.76
CA TYR A 22 9.64 -4.37 -10.11
C TYR A 22 9.33 -4.69 -11.58
N ARG A 23 8.57 -3.82 -12.25
CA ARG A 23 7.98 -4.01 -13.60
C ARG A 23 7.18 -5.31 -13.73
N LYS A 24 6.48 -5.71 -12.67
CA LYS A 24 5.72 -6.96 -12.60
C LYS A 24 4.27 -6.68 -12.25
N PRO A 25 3.30 -6.90 -13.17
CA PRO A 25 1.90 -6.49 -12.96
C PRO A 25 1.23 -7.19 -11.78
N TYR A 26 1.66 -8.42 -11.44
CA TYR A 26 1.11 -9.13 -10.29
C TYR A 26 1.46 -8.47 -8.95
N VAL A 27 2.52 -7.66 -8.86
CA VAL A 27 2.91 -6.95 -7.64
C VAL A 27 1.86 -5.91 -7.28
N ALA A 28 1.42 -5.10 -8.25
CA ALA A 28 0.36 -4.12 -8.06
C ALA A 28 -0.98 -4.77 -7.64
N ILE A 29 -1.29 -5.94 -8.18
CA ILE A 29 -2.51 -6.68 -7.85
C ILE A 29 -2.42 -7.22 -6.41
N ASP A 30 -1.31 -7.86 -6.07
CA ASP A 30 -1.13 -8.48 -4.75
C ASP A 30 -0.94 -7.44 -3.64
N CYS A 31 -0.33 -6.29 -3.94
CA CYS A 31 -0.17 -5.17 -3.03
C CYS A 31 -1.52 -4.56 -2.58
N ARG A 32 -2.53 -4.50 -3.47
CA ARG A 32 -3.86 -3.94 -3.16
C ARG A 32 -4.82 -4.94 -2.51
N LYS A 33 -4.49 -6.24 -2.47
CA LYS A 33 -5.36 -7.25 -1.87
C LYS A 33 -5.48 -7.04 -0.36
N ASP A 34 -6.58 -7.57 0.19
CA ASP A 34 -6.81 -7.63 1.64
C ASP A 34 -6.62 -6.27 2.33
N CYS A 35 -7.13 -5.20 1.71
CA CYS A 35 -6.96 -3.82 2.17
C CYS A 35 -5.49 -3.45 2.46
N PHE A 36 -4.57 -3.81 1.55
CA PHE A 36 -3.12 -3.61 1.71
C PHE A 36 -2.49 -4.42 2.87
N GLY A 37 -3.16 -5.48 3.32
CA GLY A 37 -2.73 -6.40 4.38
C GLY A 37 -1.70 -7.45 3.92
N THR A 38 -1.30 -7.46 2.65
CA THR A 38 -0.36 -8.46 2.13
C THR A 38 1.09 -8.17 2.52
N LYS A 39 1.91 -9.23 2.55
CA LYS A 39 3.37 -9.10 2.71
C LYS A 39 3.99 -8.26 1.60
N THR A 40 3.40 -8.31 0.40
CA THR A 40 3.82 -7.53 -0.77
C THR A 40 3.76 -6.04 -0.48
N PHE A 41 2.69 -5.53 0.15
CA PHE A 41 2.62 -4.13 0.56
C PHE A 41 3.75 -3.76 1.52
N GLY A 42 4.03 -4.61 2.52
CA GLY A 42 5.13 -4.39 3.47
C GLY A 42 6.50 -4.28 2.79
N HIS A 43 6.81 -5.19 1.87
CA HIS A 43 8.06 -5.12 1.10
C HIS A 43 8.10 -3.87 0.21
N CYS A 44 7.00 -3.50 -0.45
CA CYS A 44 6.95 -2.29 -1.26
C CYS A 44 7.25 -1.02 -0.45
N VAL A 45 6.72 -0.91 0.77
CA VAL A 45 7.01 0.24 1.65
C VAL A 45 8.49 0.27 2.04
N GLU A 46 9.08 -0.89 2.32
CA GLU A 46 10.51 -1.02 2.65
C GLU A 46 11.41 -0.69 1.46
N ASP A 47 11.14 -1.26 0.29
CA ASP A 47 11.93 -1.08 -0.94
C ASP A 47 11.86 0.35 -1.49
N LEU A 48 10.72 1.03 -1.30
CA LEU A 48 10.55 2.44 -1.64
C LEU A 48 11.12 3.37 -0.57
N LEU A 49 11.75 2.84 0.49
CA LEU A 49 12.34 3.59 1.61
C LEU A 49 11.33 4.52 2.30
N LEU A 50 10.09 4.08 2.38
CA LEU A 50 8.99 4.80 3.02
C LEU A 50 8.90 4.46 4.52
N ASP A 51 8.27 5.33 5.31
CA ASP A 51 8.08 5.10 6.73
C ASP A 51 7.08 3.96 6.99
N GLN A 52 7.61 2.78 7.35
CA GLN A 52 6.80 1.60 7.62
C GLN A 52 5.75 1.81 8.71
N THR A 53 6.04 2.61 9.75
CA THR A 53 5.11 2.84 10.85
C THR A 53 3.93 3.65 10.36
N HIS A 54 4.20 4.75 9.66
CA HIS A 54 3.18 5.62 9.11
C HIS A 54 2.24 4.90 8.13
N TYR A 55 2.79 4.11 7.21
CA TYR A 55 1.97 3.39 6.22
C TYR A 55 1.20 2.21 6.83
N LYS A 56 1.71 1.59 7.89
CA LYS A 56 0.95 0.58 8.67
C LYS A 56 -0.23 1.22 9.39
N GLU A 57 -0.05 2.36 10.03
CA GLU A 57 -1.15 3.10 10.67
C GLU A 57 -2.25 3.46 9.67
N ILE A 58 -1.88 4.00 8.50
CA ILE A 58 -2.85 4.34 7.45
C ILE A 58 -3.61 3.08 7.00
N ARG A 59 -2.91 1.98 6.75
CA ARG A 59 -3.53 0.70 6.39
C ARG A 59 -4.51 0.24 7.47
N ASP A 60 -4.09 0.24 8.73
CA ASP A 60 -4.90 -0.24 9.85
C ASP A 60 -6.15 0.61 10.04
N HIS A 61 -6.06 1.93 9.81
CA HIS A 61 -7.23 2.82 9.81
C HIS A 61 -8.28 2.45 8.75
N ILE A 62 -7.86 1.96 7.58
CA ILE A 62 -8.78 1.59 6.49
C ILE A 62 -9.29 0.15 6.67
N ALA A 63 -8.47 -0.76 7.18
CA ALA A 63 -8.80 -2.19 7.32
C ALA A 63 -9.77 -2.50 8.49
N LEU A 64 -10.02 -1.53 9.39
CA LEU A 64 -10.92 -1.69 10.54
C LEU A 64 -12.41 -1.52 10.22
N PHE A 65 -12.80 -1.33 8.95
CA PHE A 65 -14.19 -1.15 8.51
C PHE A 65 -14.58 -2.09 7.37
#